data_AF-A0A926VAW5-F1
#
_entry.id   AF-A0A926VAW5-F1
#
_cell.length_a   1.000
_cell.length_b   1.000
_cell.length_c   1.000
_cell.angle_alpha   90.00
_cell.angle_beta   90.00
_cell.angle_gamma   90.00
#
_symmetry.space_group_name_H-M   'P 1'
#
loop_
_entity.id
_entity.type
_entity.pdbx_description
1 polymer ?
#
loop_
_entity_poly.entity_id
_entity_poly.type
_entity_poly.pdbx_seq_one_letter_code
_entity_poly.pdbx_strand_id
1 'polypeptide(L)'
;MTTSASPQSPFDFFGLDWTAPHPRQDADFLKQLPFVPGLKEFLMLRQVHALEHATVWVLSESGNQRERGGDNDLLGGMSTERGFYLYGNVNAASLQRAVRTALQRITGGEWNLAVHPRCGTNLSVGMVLTAGLAFGIHMLLPKGPLVQILGLGVAATTAAQLAPDLGGLAQKYLTTAIPFNLAIADISSTRDIWGRPAHFVHLTWVD
;
A
#
# COMPACT_ATOMS: atom_id res chain seq x y z
N MET A 1 -40.53 3.34 -4.07
CA MET A 1 -39.20 3.40 -4.71
C MET A 1 -38.46 4.56 -4.08
N THR A 2 -37.69 4.30 -3.04
CA THR A 2 -36.85 5.30 -2.36
C THR A 2 -35.46 5.21 -2.97
N THR A 3 -35.11 6.22 -3.76
CA THR A 3 -33.76 6.41 -4.31
C THR A 3 -32.82 6.79 -3.17
N SER A 4 -31.95 5.88 -2.78
CA SER A 4 -30.84 6.11 -1.86
C SER A 4 -29.88 7.09 -2.53
N ALA A 5 -29.80 8.33 -2.05
CA ALA A 5 -28.79 9.27 -2.48
C ALA A 5 -27.42 8.78 -1.96
N SER A 6 -26.47 8.58 -2.88
CA SER A 6 -25.08 8.34 -2.54
C SER A 6 -24.52 9.55 -1.78
N PRO A 7 -23.78 9.37 -0.67
CA PRO A 7 -23.20 10.49 0.06
C PRO A 7 -22.17 11.21 -0.82
N GLN A 8 -22.34 12.53 -0.97
CA GLN A 8 -21.39 13.39 -1.66
C GLN A 8 -20.04 13.38 -0.91
N SER A 9 -18.95 13.16 -1.65
CA SER A 9 -17.60 13.21 -1.11
C SER A 9 -17.28 14.64 -0.66
N PRO A 10 -16.73 14.86 0.56
CA PRO A 10 -16.33 16.20 1.02
C PRO A 10 -15.19 16.83 0.20
N PHE A 11 -14.72 16.17 -0.85
CA PHE A 11 -13.68 16.62 -1.76
C PHE A 11 -14.18 16.79 -3.22
N ASP A 12 -15.50 16.76 -3.46
CA ASP A 12 -16.10 17.09 -4.76
C ASP A 12 -16.15 18.61 -4.95
N PHE A 13 -15.04 19.18 -5.45
CA PHE A 13 -14.96 20.57 -5.86
C PHE A 13 -15.15 20.67 -7.38
N PHE A 14 -16.09 21.51 -7.83
CA PHE A 14 -16.38 21.76 -9.25
C PHE A 14 -16.93 20.57 -10.07
N GLY A 15 -17.54 19.56 -9.44
CA GLY A 15 -18.08 18.39 -10.15
C GLY A 15 -16.99 17.45 -10.69
N LEU A 16 -15.77 17.60 -10.19
CA LEU A 16 -14.63 16.74 -10.41
C LEU A 16 -14.36 16.02 -9.09
N ASP A 17 -14.85 14.79 -8.98
CA ASP A 17 -14.47 13.92 -7.86
C ASP A 17 -12.99 13.54 -7.99
N TRP A 18 -12.11 14.36 -7.41
CA TRP A 18 -10.67 14.15 -7.39
C TRP A 18 -10.27 12.88 -6.60
N THR A 19 -11.22 12.23 -5.92
CA THR A 19 -10.96 11.07 -5.06
C THR A 19 -11.21 9.73 -5.74
N ALA A 20 -11.92 9.72 -6.87
CA ALA A 20 -12.19 8.51 -7.63
C ALA A 20 -11.04 8.23 -8.63
N PRO A 21 -10.33 7.09 -8.50
CA PRO A 21 -9.30 6.68 -9.45
C PRO A 21 -9.85 6.58 -10.88
N HIS A 22 -9.15 7.17 -11.85
CA HIS A 22 -9.54 7.11 -13.26
C HIS A 22 -8.59 6.23 -14.08
N PRO A 23 -9.08 5.34 -14.98
CA PRO A 23 -8.24 4.37 -15.68
C PRO A 23 -7.07 4.93 -16.50
N ARG A 24 -7.18 6.17 -16.97
CA ARG A 24 -6.15 6.80 -17.82
C ARG A 24 -5.28 7.81 -17.07
N GLN A 25 -5.52 8.04 -15.79
CA GLN A 25 -4.89 9.11 -15.03
C GLN A 25 -3.36 9.06 -15.10
N ASP A 26 -2.77 7.91 -14.80
CA ASP A 26 -1.30 7.77 -14.75
C ASP A 26 -0.68 7.76 -16.16
N ALA A 27 -1.35 7.13 -17.14
CA ALA A 27 -0.92 7.14 -18.53
C ALA A 27 -0.94 8.55 -19.14
N ASP A 28 -1.97 9.34 -18.84
CA ASP A 28 -2.09 10.73 -19.29
C ASP A 28 -1.05 11.62 -18.59
N PHE A 29 -0.77 11.38 -17.31
CA PHE A 29 0.28 12.08 -16.58
C PHE A 29 1.67 11.84 -17.20
N LEU A 30 1.97 10.59 -17.59
CA LEU A 30 3.22 10.26 -18.29
C LEU A 30 3.35 10.95 -19.64
N LYS A 31 2.25 11.07 -20.40
CA LYS A 31 2.24 11.77 -21.69
C LYS A 31 2.46 13.27 -21.54
N GLN A 32 1.98 13.86 -20.44
CA GLN A 32 2.13 15.30 -20.17
C GLN A 32 3.54 15.66 -19.67
N LEU A 33 4.21 14.75 -18.96
CA LEU A 33 5.52 14.97 -18.36
C LEU A 33 6.58 13.95 -18.81
N PRO A 34 6.78 13.74 -20.13
CA PRO A 34 7.67 12.69 -20.64
C PRO A 34 9.16 12.97 -20.33
N PHE A 35 9.49 14.20 -19.93
CA PHE A 35 10.84 14.63 -19.64
C PHE A 35 11.27 14.41 -18.18
N VAL A 36 10.35 14.02 -17.29
CA VAL A 36 10.66 13.82 -15.86
C VAL A 36 11.29 12.43 -15.67
N PRO A 37 12.59 12.35 -15.32
CA PRO A 37 13.25 11.06 -15.13
C PRO A 37 12.65 10.33 -13.92
N GLY A 38 12.44 9.01 -14.02
CA GLY A 38 11.93 8.21 -12.92
C GLY A 38 10.41 8.26 -12.72
N LEU A 39 9.68 9.07 -13.50
CA LEU A 39 8.23 9.25 -13.31
C LEU A 39 7.47 7.94 -13.59
N LYS A 40 7.83 7.25 -14.68
CA LYS A 40 7.19 5.96 -15.03
C LYS A 40 7.42 4.92 -13.96
N GLU A 41 8.64 4.83 -13.46
CA GLU A 41 9.05 3.90 -12.40
C GLU A 41 8.29 4.18 -11.10
N PHE A 42 8.11 5.45 -10.75
CA PHE A 42 7.34 5.87 -9.57
C PHE A 42 5.85 5.52 -9.70
N LEU A 43 5.22 5.83 -10.83
CA LEU A 43 3.80 5.50 -11.05
C LEU A 43 3.59 3.98 -11.10
N MET A 44 4.49 3.27 -11.77
CA MET A 44 4.48 1.81 -11.83
C MET A 44 4.61 1.21 -10.42
N LEU A 45 5.54 1.71 -9.60
CA LEU A 45 5.72 1.24 -8.23
C LEU A 45 4.44 1.38 -7.40
N ARG A 46 3.73 2.51 -7.51
CA ARG A 46 2.46 2.72 -6.79
C ARG A 46 1.37 1.73 -7.22
N GLN A 47 1.25 1.46 -8.51
CA GLN A 47 0.30 0.48 -9.03
C GLN A 47 0.67 -0.95 -8.63
N VAL A 48 1.96 -1.29 -8.69
CA VAL A 48 2.49 -2.59 -8.26
C VAL A 48 2.18 -2.82 -6.77
N HIS A 49 2.38 -1.81 -5.93
CA HIS A 49 2.13 -1.86 -4.50
C HIS A 49 0.65 -2.05 -4.15
N ALA A 50 -0.26 -1.42 -4.89
CA ALA A 50 -1.69 -1.67 -4.73
C ALA A 50 -2.07 -3.11 -5.10
N LEU A 51 -1.50 -3.66 -6.18
CA LEU A 51 -1.75 -5.04 -6.60
C LEU A 51 -1.17 -6.07 -5.63
N GLU A 52 -0.02 -5.77 -5.02
CA GLU A 52 0.56 -6.57 -3.94
C GLU A 52 -0.42 -6.67 -2.76
N HIS A 53 -0.91 -5.52 -2.25
CA HIS A 53 -1.89 -5.49 -1.18
C HIS A 53 -3.16 -6.26 -1.53
N ALA A 54 -3.71 -6.06 -2.74
CA ALA A 54 -4.90 -6.77 -3.19
C ALA A 54 -4.67 -8.29 -3.27
N THR A 55 -3.48 -8.72 -3.70
CA THR A 55 -3.11 -10.14 -3.77
C THR A 55 -3.05 -10.75 -2.38
N VAL A 56 -2.45 -10.06 -1.41
CA VAL A 56 -2.40 -10.51 -0.01
C VAL A 56 -3.81 -10.62 0.58
N TRP A 57 -4.70 -9.65 0.33
CA TRP A 57 -6.10 -9.72 0.72
C TRP A 57 -6.80 -10.95 0.14
N VAL A 58 -6.71 -11.18 -1.17
CA VAL A 58 -7.34 -12.35 -1.82
C VAL A 58 -6.82 -13.68 -1.29
N LEU A 59 -5.51 -13.78 -1.04
CA LEU A 59 -4.90 -14.96 -0.44
C LEU A 59 -5.42 -15.20 0.99
N SER A 60 -5.56 -14.13 1.78
CA SER A 60 -6.07 -14.20 3.16
C SER A 60 -7.53 -14.64 3.23
N GLU A 61 -8.35 -14.23 2.26
CA GLU A 61 -9.76 -14.62 2.17
C GLU A 61 -9.94 -16.08 1.75
N SER A 62 -9.09 -16.55 0.82
CA SER A 62 -9.11 -17.91 0.28
C SER A 62 -8.61 -18.96 1.28
N GLY A 63 -7.90 -18.54 2.33
CA GLY A 63 -7.27 -19.40 3.33
C GLY A 63 -8.17 -19.85 4.50
N ASN A 64 -9.47 -19.54 4.53
CA ASN A 64 -10.30 -19.76 5.71
C ASN A 64 -10.62 -21.25 5.99
N GLN A 65 -10.31 -21.74 7.21
CA GLN A 65 -11.22 -22.45 8.15
C GLN A 65 -10.65 -23.60 9.06
N ARG A 66 -9.34 -23.86 9.22
CA ARG A 66 -8.91 -24.94 10.16
C ARG A 66 -7.86 -24.66 11.22
N GLU A 67 -7.06 -23.61 11.13
CA GLU A 67 -6.11 -23.32 12.21
C GLU A 67 -6.46 -22.00 12.89
N ARG A 68 -6.97 -22.13 14.11
CA ARG A 68 -7.26 -21.04 15.04
C ARG A 68 -5.97 -20.25 15.30
N GLY A 69 -5.81 -19.14 14.58
CA GLY A 69 -4.81 -18.09 14.83
C GLY A 69 -3.46 -18.35 14.13
N GLY A 70 -3.12 -17.54 13.11
CA GLY A 70 -1.71 -17.29 12.78
C GLY A 70 -1.25 -17.24 11.31
N ASP A 71 -2.02 -17.64 10.30
CA ASP A 71 -1.41 -17.83 8.96
C ASP A 71 -1.31 -16.60 8.07
N ASN A 72 -2.08 -15.54 8.34
CA ASN A 72 -1.86 -14.25 7.67
C ASN A 72 -0.53 -13.60 8.09
N ASP A 73 0.08 -14.03 9.21
CA ASP A 73 1.34 -13.46 9.73
C ASP A 73 2.59 -13.90 8.98
N LEU A 74 2.47 -14.88 8.08
CA LEU A 74 3.62 -15.42 7.34
C LEU A 74 3.75 -14.88 5.91
N LEU A 75 2.73 -14.16 5.41
CA LEU A 75 2.78 -13.55 4.09
C LEU A 75 3.32 -12.11 4.19
N GLY A 76 4.49 -11.89 3.61
CA GLY A 76 5.10 -10.57 3.47
C GLY A 76 5.18 -10.19 2.00
N GLY A 77 5.01 -8.90 1.69
CA GLY A 77 5.18 -8.38 0.33
C GLY A 77 6.31 -7.35 0.26
N MET A 78 6.94 -7.27 -0.91
CA MET A 78 7.90 -6.22 -1.21
C MET A 78 7.77 -5.80 -2.69
N SER A 79 7.25 -4.61 -2.89
CA SER A 79 7.04 -4.02 -4.21
C SER A 79 8.30 -3.39 -4.80
N THR A 80 8.43 -3.48 -6.12
CA THR A 80 9.50 -2.91 -6.96
C THR A 80 8.88 -2.24 -8.18
N GLU A 81 9.67 -1.48 -8.94
CA GLU A 81 9.23 -0.85 -10.18
C GLU A 81 8.93 -1.84 -11.32
N ARG A 82 9.16 -3.16 -11.14
CA ARG A 82 8.89 -4.19 -12.16
C ARG A 82 7.89 -5.25 -11.72
N GLY A 83 7.44 -5.21 -10.48
CA GLY A 83 6.78 -6.37 -9.89
C GLY A 83 6.89 -6.39 -8.38
N PHE A 84 6.33 -7.40 -7.74
CA PHE A 84 6.46 -7.55 -6.30
C PHE A 84 6.91 -8.96 -5.93
N TYR A 85 7.67 -9.04 -4.85
CA TYR A 85 7.97 -10.28 -4.16
C TYR A 85 6.84 -10.59 -3.19
N LEU A 86 6.43 -11.85 -3.15
CA LEU A 86 5.58 -12.40 -2.12
C LEU A 86 6.36 -13.47 -1.36
N TYR A 87 6.63 -13.19 -0.10
CA TYR A 87 7.30 -14.10 0.83
C TYR A 87 6.26 -14.95 1.56
N GLY A 88 6.58 -16.22 1.76
CA GLY A 88 5.74 -17.16 2.49
C GLY A 88 5.41 -18.41 1.68
N ASN A 89 4.82 -19.40 2.37
CA ASN A 89 4.54 -20.69 1.76
C ASN A 89 3.21 -20.66 0.99
N VAL A 90 3.26 -20.20 -0.26
CA VAL A 90 2.10 -20.18 -1.16
C VAL A 90 2.35 -21.07 -2.36
N ASN A 91 1.38 -21.93 -2.68
CA ASN A 91 1.41 -22.73 -3.91
C ASN A 91 1.31 -21.81 -5.15
N ALA A 92 2.17 -22.01 -6.15
CA ALA A 92 2.24 -21.16 -7.34
C ALA A 92 0.91 -21.05 -8.11
N ALA A 93 0.12 -22.13 -8.21
CA ALA A 93 -1.17 -22.09 -8.88
C ALA A 93 -2.23 -21.32 -8.07
N SER A 94 -2.15 -21.38 -6.73
CA SER A 94 -2.97 -20.53 -5.87
C SER A 94 -2.58 -19.07 -5.96
N LEU A 95 -1.28 -18.76 -6.00
CA LEU A 95 -0.79 -17.40 -6.21
C LEU A 95 -1.25 -16.84 -7.56
N GLN A 96 -1.10 -17.60 -8.65
CA GLN A 96 -1.52 -17.17 -9.98
C GLN A 96 -3.01 -16.84 -10.05
N ARG A 97 -3.86 -17.65 -9.40
CA ARG A 97 -5.29 -17.33 -9.27
C ARG A 97 -5.51 -16.07 -8.44
N ALA A 98 -4.83 -15.95 -7.30
CA ALA A 98 -4.99 -14.81 -6.41
C ALA A 98 -4.59 -13.49 -7.05
N VAL A 99 -3.45 -13.42 -7.76
CA VAL A 99 -3.01 -12.18 -8.46
C VAL A 99 -4.03 -11.77 -9.53
N ARG A 100 -4.57 -12.73 -10.28
CA ARG A 100 -5.59 -12.45 -11.32
C ARG A 100 -6.89 -11.95 -10.70
N THR A 101 -7.37 -12.61 -9.65
CA THR A 101 -8.57 -12.20 -8.91
C THR A 101 -8.37 -10.83 -8.27
N ALA A 102 -7.19 -10.57 -7.68
CA ALA A 102 -6.84 -9.30 -7.08
C ALA A 102 -6.86 -8.17 -8.11
N LEU A 103 -6.19 -8.36 -9.26
CA LEU A 103 -6.18 -7.40 -10.36
C LEU A 103 -7.59 -7.11 -10.85
N GLN A 104 -8.41 -8.15 -11.05
CA GLN A 104 -9.80 -7.98 -11.47
C GLN A 104 -10.63 -7.19 -10.46
N ARG A 105 -10.54 -7.51 -9.16
CA ARG A 105 -11.35 -6.88 -8.11
C ARG A 105 -10.96 -5.42 -7.89
N ILE A 106 -9.66 -5.15 -7.75
CA ILE A 106 -9.17 -3.80 -7.48
C ILE A 106 -9.44 -2.85 -8.66
N THR A 107 -9.30 -3.32 -9.91
CA THR A 107 -9.66 -2.52 -11.10
C THR A 107 -11.17 -2.45 -11.31
N GLY A 108 -11.92 -3.44 -10.82
CA GLY A 108 -13.38 -3.50 -10.84
C GLY A 108 -14.10 -2.64 -9.80
N GLY A 109 -13.36 -1.89 -8.97
CA GLY A 109 -13.94 -0.93 -8.02
C GLY A 109 -13.72 -1.26 -6.54
N GLU A 110 -13.13 -2.41 -6.20
CA GLU A 110 -12.78 -2.74 -4.82
C GLU A 110 -11.48 -2.03 -4.37
N TRP A 111 -11.47 -0.70 -4.45
CA TRP A 111 -10.27 0.12 -4.24
C TRP A 111 -9.69 0.05 -2.83
N ASN A 112 -10.48 -0.36 -1.84
CA ASN A 112 -9.99 -0.58 -0.47
C ASN A 112 -8.93 -1.70 -0.40
N LEU A 113 -8.87 -2.58 -1.41
CA LEU A 113 -7.80 -3.58 -1.54
C LEU A 113 -6.41 -2.95 -1.73
N ALA A 114 -6.33 -1.67 -2.14
CA ALA A 114 -5.07 -0.95 -2.30
C ALA A 114 -4.42 -0.56 -0.97
N VAL A 115 -5.12 -0.68 0.17
CA VAL A 115 -4.62 -0.31 1.50
C VAL A 115 -4.57 -1.55 2.38
N HIS A 116 -3.47 -1.75 3.09
CA HIS A 116 -3.28 -2.89 3.98
C HIS A 116 -2.80 -2.45 5.37
N PRO A 117 -3.39 -2.96 6.47
CA PRO A 117 -3.07 -2.51 7.84
C PRO A 117 -1.63 -2.81 8.27
N ARG A 118 -0.98 -3.79 7.65
CA ARG A 118 0.40 -4.21 7.96
C ARG A 118 1.43 -3.73 6.93
N CYS A 119 1.08 -2.75 6.10
CA CYS A 119 2.02 -2.16 5.15
C CYS A 119 3.15 -1.44 5.89
N GLY A 120 4.39 -1.59 5.41
CA GLY A 120 5.57 -0.88 5.95
C GLY A 120 5.43 0.64 5.94
N THR A 121 4.59 1.21 5.05
CA THR A 121 4.25 2.64 5.02
C THR A 121 3.72 3.12 6.38
N ASN A 122 2.94 2.31 7.10
CA ASN A 122 2.39 2.67 8.41
C ASN A 122 3.51 2.86 9.45
N LEU A 123 4.52 1.98 9.42
CA LEU A 123 5.68 2.08 10.30
C LEU A 123 6.51 3.32 9.95
N SER A 124 6.77 3.58 8.66
CA SER A 124 7.50 4.76 8.21
C SER A 124 6.81 6.06 8.63
N VAL A 125 5.49 6.15 8.49
CA VAL A 125 4.70 7.30 8.96
C VAL A 125 4.83 7.45 10.48
N GLY A 126 4.72 6.37 11.24
CA GLY A 126 4.92 6.40 12.70
C GLY A 126 6.31 6.90 13.12
N MET A 127 7.37 6.50 12.41
CA MET A 127 8.73 6.98 12.65
C MET A 127 8.88 8.48 12.36
N VAL A 128 8.34 8.95 11.24
CA VAL A 128 8.37 10.39 10.87
C VAL A 128 7.60 11.23 11.89
N LEU A 129 6.41 10.79 12.31
CA LEU A 129 5.62 11.46 13.33
C LEU A 129 6.35 11.51 14.67
N THR A 130 6.92 10.38 15.10
CA THR A 130 7.68 10.30 16.36
C THR A 130 8.88 11.26 16.31
N ALA A 131 9.65 11.24 15.23
CA ALA A 131 10.82 12.11 15.06
C ALA A 131 10.43 13.59 15.03
N GLY A 132 9.37 13.96 14.29
CA GLY A 132 8.88 15.33 14.21
C GLY A 132 8.39 15.86 15.55
N LEU A 133 7.60 15.06 16.28
CA LEU A 133 7.10 15.43 17.61
C LEU A 133 8.23 15.53 18.64
N ALA A 134 9.16 14.56 18.64
CA ALA A 134 10.32 14.58 19.53
C ALA A 134 11.22 15.78 19.23
N PHE A 135 11.42 16.13 17.96
CA PHE A 135 12.15 17.33 17.56
C PHE A 135 11.45 18.61 18.05
N GLY A 136 10.13 18.71 17.91
CA GLY A 136 9.35 19.83 18.44
C GLY A 136 9.50 19.96 19.96
N ILE A 137 9.44 18.85 20.69
CA ILE A 137 9.69 18.81 22.13
C ILE A 137 11.11 19.28 22.47
N HIS A 138 12.11 18.83 21.71
CA HIS A 138 13.49 19.23 21.92
C HIS A 138 13.72 20.74 21.70
N MET A 139 12.99 21.35 20.76
CA MET A 139 13.05 22.78 20.48
C MET A 139 12.29 23.63 21.51
N LEU A 140 11.15 23.15 22.01
CA LEU A 140 10.21 23.94 22.82
C LEU A 140 10.37 23.75 24.33
N LEU A 141 10.84 22.58 24.79
CA LEU A 141 10.93 22.23 26.21
C LEU A 141 12.37 22.30 26.75
N PRO A 142 12.57 22.44 28.08
CA PRO A 142 13.88 22.39 28.69
C PRO A 142 14.68 21.14 28.31
N LYS A 143 15.97 21.32 28.03
CA LYS A 143 16.90 20.27 27.58
C LYS A 143 17.38 19.34 28.71
N GLY A 144 16.67 19.30 29.84
CA GLY A 144 16.97 18.41 30.94
C GLY A 144 16.66 16.95 30.59
N PRO A 145 17.50 15.97 30.98
CA PRO A 145 17.39 14.59 30.52
C PRO A 145 16.03 13.95 30.86
N LEU A 146 15.51 14.19 32.07
CA LEU A 146 14.20 13.66 32.49
C LEU A 146 13.05 14.20 31.62
N VAL A 147 13.05 15.51 31.35
CA VAL A 147 12.01 16.16 30.51
C VAL A 147 12.07 15.63 29.09
N GLN A 148 13.27 15.46 28.53
CA GLN A 148 13.46 14.96 27.17
C GLN A 148 13.06 13.48 27.03
N ILE A 149 13.36 12.63 28.02
CA ILE A 149 12.93 11.21 28.01
C ILE A 149 11.40 11.10 28.12
N LEU A 150 10.77 11.83 29.05
CA LEU A 150 9.32 11.85 29.17
C LEU A 150 8.67 12.41 27.90
N GLY A 151 9.24 13.48 27.36
CA GLY A 151 8.83 14.08 26.10
C GLY A 151 8.89 13.10 24.92
N LEU A 152 9.98 12.34 24.79
CA LEU A 152 10.09 11.29 23.78
C LEU A 152 9.01 10.22 23.95
N GLY A 153 8.71 9.82 25.19
CA GLY A 153 7.62 8.89 25.49
C GLY A 153 6.24 9.41 25.05
N VAL A 154 5.96 10.70 25.29
CA VAL A 154 4.74 11.37 24.83
C VAL A 154 4.70 11.44 23.30
N ALA A 155 5.81 11.81 22.66
CA ALA A 155 5.91 11.87 21.20
C ALA A 155 5.64 10.50 20.55
N ALA A 156 6.29 9.44 21.05
CA ALA A 156 6.12 8.08 20.54
C ALA A 156 4.68 7.57 20.74
N THR A 157 4.08 7.81 21.91
CA THR A 157 2.70 7.38 22.20
C THR A 157 1.69 8.13 21.33
N THR A 158 1.90 9.43 21.12
CA THR A 158 1.04 10.25 20.25
C THR A 158 1.17 9.80 18.80
N ALA A 159 2.40 9.61 18.32
CA ALA A 159 2.65 9.10 16.97
C ALA A 159 2.03 7.72 16.74
N ALA A 160 2.14 6.80 17.70
CA ALA A 160 1.57 5.46 17.60
C ALA A 160 0.03 5.47 17.48
N GLN A 161 -0.65 6.44 18.10
CA GLN A 161 -2.10 6.61 17.97
C GLN A 161 -2.50 7.17 16.60
N LEU A 162 -1.70 8.08 16.05
CA LEU A 162 -2.00 8.74 14.76
C LEU A 162 -1.54 7.91 13.55
N ALA A 163 -0.55 7.03 13.72
CA ALA A 163 0.09 6.30 12.63
C ALA A 163 -0.85 5.38 11.82
N PRO A 164 -1.83 4.66 12.41
CA PRO A 164 -2.72 3.81 11.62
C PRO A 164 -3.54 4.61 10.59
N ASP A 165 -4.15 5.72 11.02
CA ASP A 165 -5.01 6.54 10.16
C ASP A 165 -4.18 7.32 9.13
N LEU A 166 -3.12 8.00 9.58
CA LEU A 166 -2.23 8.74 8.68
C LEU A 166 -1.46 7.82 7.73
N GLY A 167 -1.11 6.62 8.19
CA GLY A 167 -0.51 5.58 7.38
C GLY A 167 -1.44 5.07 6.28
N GLY A 168 -2.72 4.84 6.60
CA GLY A 168 -3.74 4.49 5.61
C GLY A 168 -3.93 5.59 4.55
N LEU A 169 -3.92 6.86 4.95
CA LEU A 169 -3.98 8.00 4.03
C LEU A 169 -2.73 8.08 3.15
N ALA A 170 -1.53 7.90 3.73
CA ALA A 170 -0.29 7.88 2.99
C ALA A 170 -0.27 6.72 1.98
N GLN A 171 -0.78 5.54 2.35
CA GLN A 171 -0.97 4.46 1.40
C GLN A 171 -1.86 4.89 0.24
N LYS A 172 -3.09 5.30 0.54
CA LYS A 172 -4.10 5.65 -0.47
C LYS A 172 -3.66 6.74 -1.45
N TYR A 173 -2.96 7.77 -0.97
CA TYR A 173 -2.68 8.96 -1.77
C TYR A 173 -1.23 9.08 -2.23
N LEU A 174 -0.27 8.44 -1.55
CA LEU A 174 1.15 8.58 -1.85
C LEU A 174 1.79 7.28 -2.33
N THR A 175 1.58 6.16 -1.64
CA THR A 175 2.35 4.94 -1.90
C THR A 175 1.63 3.90 -2.75
N THR A 176 0.32 4.02 -2.95
CA THR A 176 -0.46 3.14 -3.84
C THR A 176 -1.26 3.92 -4.89
N ALA A 177 -1.62 3.21 -5.97
CA ALA A 177 -2.48 3.68 -7.06
C ALA A 177 -3.21 2.47 -7.67
N ILE A 178 -4.44 2.64 -8.17
CA ILE A 178 -5.18 1.51 -8.73
C ILE A 178 -4.48 1.01 -10.01
N PRO A 179 -4.21 -0.30 -10.15
CA PRO A 179 -3.36 -0.84 -11.21
C PRO A 179 -4.08 -0.96 -12.57
N PHE A 180 -4.50 0.16 -13.14
CA PHE A 180 -5.16 0.20 -14.44
C PHE A 180 -4.20 -0.03 -15.63
N ASN A 181 -2.91 0.21 -15.43
CA ASN A 181 -1.90 0.15 -16.47
C ASN A 181 -0.94 -1.03 -16.28
N LEU A 182 -1.36 -2.09 -15.57
CA LEU A 182 -0.51 -3.26 -15.33
C LEU A 182 -1.06 -4.53 -15.98
N ALA A 183 -0.15 -5.30 -16.56
CA ALA A 183 -0.38 -6.68 -16.99
C ALA A 183 0.61 -7.63 -16.32
N ILE A 184 0.14 -8.82 -15.97
CA ILE A 184 0.95 -9.90 -15.40
C ILE A 184 1.77 -10.53 -16.53
N ALA A 185 3.09 -10.40 -16.45
CA ALA A 185 4.01 -10.96 -17.44
C ALA A 185 4.41 -12.39 -17.10
N ASP A 186 4.83 -12.64 -15.86
CA ASP A 186 5.23 -13.96 -15.38
C ASP A 186 5.13 -14.05 -13.85
N ILE A 187 5.06 -15.28 -13.32
CA ILE A 187 5.18 -15.55 -11.88
C ILE A 187 6.23 -16.63 -11.71
N SER A 188 7.37 -16.24 -11.12
CA SER A 188 8.51 -17.13 -10.93
C SER A 188 8.70 -17.45 -9.46
N SER A 189 9.08 -18.70 -9.18
CA SER A 189 9.51 -19.09 -7.83
C SER A 189 10.93 -18.61 -7.58
N THR A 190 11.16 -18.04 -6.40
CA THR A 190 12.45 -17.51 -5.98
C THR A 190 12.71 -17.84 -4.52
N ARG A 191 13.87 -17.44 -4.01
CA ARG A 191 14.20 -17.52 -2.59
C ARG A 191 14.75 -16.17 -2.14
N ASP A 192 14.47 -15.82 -0.90
CA ASP A 192 15.11 -14.65 -0.29
C ASP A 192 16.60 -14.94 0.00
N ILE A 193 17.32 -13.91 0.48
CA ILE A 193 18.74 -14.02 0.85
C ILE A 193 19.00 -15.02 1.98
N TRP A 194 17.97 -15.41 2.73
CA TRP A 194 18.02 -16.39 3.81
C TRP A 194 17.51 -17.78 3.37
N GLY A 195 17.24 -17.98 2.07
CA GLY A 195 16.80 -19.24 1.49
C GLY A 195 15.30 -19.56 1.67
N ARG A 196 14.51 -18.66 2.24
CA ARG A 196 13.06 -18.85 2.44
C ARG A 196 12.32 -18.79 1.11
N PRO A 197 11.24 -19.58 0.94
CA PRO A 197 10.47 -19.57 -0.30
C PRO A 197 9.81 -18.21 -0.52
N ALA A 198 9.89 -17.74 -1.75
CA ALA A 198 9.24 -16.55 -2.22
C ALA A 198 8.79 -16.73 -3.68
N HIS A 199 7.93 -15.84 -4.16
CA HIS A 199 7.57 -15.75 -5.56
C HIS A 199 7.77 -14.31 -6.03
N PHE A 200 8.25 -14.13 -7.25
CA PHE A 200 8.29 -12.82 -7.89
C PHE A 200 7.20 -12.75 -8.96
N VAL A 201 6.28 -11.81 -8.78
CA VAL A 201 5.23 -11.51 -9.75
C VAL A 201 5.73 -10.38 -10.64
N HIS A 202 6.14 -10.72 -11.86
CA HIS A 202 6.63 -9.76 -12.84
C HIS A 202 5.46 -9.08 -13.55
N LEU A 203 5.50 -7.75 -13.57
CA LEU A 203 4.46 -6.88 -14.09
C LEU A 203 5.03 -5.99 -15.20
N THR A 204 4.20 -5.69 -16.18
CA THR A 204 4.56 -4.80 -17.29
C THR A 204 3.53 -3.70 -17.43
N TRP A 205 3.99 -2.53 -17.84
CA TRP A 205 3.13 -1.38 -18.11
C TRP A 205 2.34 -1.59 -19.41
N VAL A 206 1.04 -1.29 -19.39
CA VAL A 206 0.14 -1.27 -20.55
C VAL A 206 -0.54 0.10 -20.68
N ASP A 207 -0.57 0.63 -21.90
CA ASP A 207 -1.07 1.97 -22.24
C ASP A 207 -2.60 2.04 -22.41
#